data_AF-A0A365TNG8-F1
#
_entry.id   AF-A0A365TNG8-F1
#
_cell.length_a   1.000
_cell.length_b   1.000
_cell.length_c   1.000
_cell.angle_alpha   90.00
_cell.angle_beta   90.00
_cell.angle_gamma   90.00
#
_symmetry.space_group_name_H-M   'P 1'
#
loop_
_entity.id
_entity.type
_entity.pdbx_description
1 polymer ?
#
loop_
_entity_poly.entity_id
_entity_poly.type
_entity_poly.pdbx_seq_one_letter_code
_entity_poly.pdbx_strand_id
1 'polypeptide(L)'
;MDSKAAPHKRIVSILQKLDGTLLAYTYCVFAGGTAIALQMKDFRLSTDISFLCSSQEGYRQLRGLVSQHSMTGLSALFEENVAQLRMTRADAYGIRAILEVEGHVHLC
;
A
#
# COMPACT_ATOMS: atom_id res chain seq x y z
N MET A 1 4.92 -27.14 2.42
CA MET A 1 4.76 -26.19 3.55
C MET A 1 6.07 -25.40 3.56
N ASP A 2 6.21 -24.26 2.89
CA ASP A 2 5.90 -22.92 3.42
C ASP A 2 5.88 -21.83 2.31
N SER A 3 5.26 -22.10 1.16
CA SER A 3 5.27 -21.16 0.02
C SER A 3 4.55 -19.82 0.29
N LYS A 4 3.77 -19.70 1.37
CA LYS A 4 3.00 -18.48 1.74
C LYS A 4 3.77 -17.51 2.63
N ALA A 5 4.76 -18.02 3.38
CA ALA A 5 5.53 -17.19 4.32
C ALA A 5 6.36 -16.13 3.57
N ALA A 6 6.92 -16.47 2.43
CA ALA A 6 7.74 -15.54 1.65
C ALA A 6 6.94 -14.35 1.08
N PRO A 7 5.78 -14.54 0.42
CA PRO A 7 4.92 -13.42 0.00
C PRO A 7 4.44 -12.54 1.16
N HIS A 8 4.00 -13.14 2.28
CA HIS A 8 3.54 -12.37 3.44
C HIS A 8 4.69 -11.58 4.10
N LYS A 9 5.90 -12.12 4.18
CA LYS A 9 7.09 -11.38 4.66
C LYS A 9 7.40 -10.17 3.78
N ARG A 10 7.31 -10.31 2.45
CA ARG A 10 7.47 -9.19 1.51
C ARG A 10 6.43 -8.10 1.73
N ILE A 11 5.17 -8.48 1.88
CA ILE A 11 4.09 -7.52 2.17
C ILE A 11 4.35 -6.80 3.48
N VAL A 12 4.73 -7.51 4.55
CA VAL A 12 5.09 -6.89 5.82
C VAL A 12 6.25 -5.90 5.66
N SER A 13 7.27 -6.23 4.88
CA SER A 13 8.38 -5.30 4.58
C SER A 13 7.90 -4.03 3.86
N ILE A 14 6.94 -4.14 2.93
CA ILE A 14 6.33 -2.97 2.28
C ILE A 14 5.57 -2.13 3.31
N LEU A 15 4.74 -2.77 4.14
CA LEU A 15 3.95 -2.08 5.16
C LEU A 15 4.81 -1.33 6.18
N GLN A 16 5.99 -1.87 6.51
CA GLN A 16 6.94 -1.25 7.43
C GLN A 16 7.62 0.00 6.88
N LYS A 17 7.62 0.20 5.56
CA LYS A 17 8.23 1.37 4.90
C LYS A 17 7.25 2.53 4.72
N LEU A 18 5.96 2.32 4.97
CA LEU A 18 4.94 3.35 4.84
C LEU A 18 5.04 4.36 5.97
N ASP A 19 4.71 5.62 5.67
CA ASP A 19 4.56 6.66 6.68
C ASP A 19 3.30 6.40 7.52
N GLY A 20 3.49 5.70 8.64
CA GLY A 20 2.41 5.37 9.56
C GLY A 20 1.75 6.60 10.19
N THR A 21 2.50 7.71 10.33
CA THR A 21 1.99 8.96 10.89
C THR A 21 1.04 9.64 9.92
N LEU A 22 1.43 9.74 8.65
CA LEU A 22 0.58 10.26 7.56
C LEU A 22 -0.69 9.42 7.40
N LEU A 23 -0.55 8.09 7.39
CA LEU A 23 -1.69 7.18 7.27
C LEU A 23 -2.68 7.34 8.44
N ALA A 24 -2.18 7.43 9.67
CA ALA A 24 -3.01 7.69 10.84
C ALA A 24 -3.69 9.07 10.77
N TYR A 25 -2.94 10.12 10.39
CA TYR A 25 -3.47 11.48 10.24
C TYR A 25 -4.59 11.58 9.20
N THR A 26 -4.48 10.80 8.13
CA THR A 26 -5.47 10.74 7.04
C THR A 26 -6.57 9.71 7.26
N TYR A 27 -6.63 9.07 8.44
CA TYR A 27 -7.59 8.00 8.76
C TYR A 27 -7.57 6.86 7.72
N CYS A 28 -6.38 6.53 7.23
CA CYS A 28 -6.13 5.51 6.22
C CYS A 28 -5.50 4.27 6.86
N VAL A 29 -6.18 3.13 6.81
CA VAL A 29 -5.77 1.90 7.49
C VAL A 29 -5.60 0.75 6.51
N PHE A 30 -4.63 -0.13 6.80
CA PHE A 30 -4.44 -1.36 6.04
C PHE A 30 -5.67 -2.28 6.18
N ALA A 31 -6.16 -2.80 5.06
CA ALA A 31 -7.44 -3.48 4.97
C ALA A 31 -7.43 -4.59 3.91
N GLY A 32 -8.60 -5.21 3.68
CA GLY A 32 -8.79 -6.23 2.66
C GLY A 32 -8.33 -7.63 3.08
N GLY A 33 -8.31 -8.55 2.11
CA GLY A 33 -8.06 -9.97 2.37
C GLY A 33 -6.70 -10.26 2.99
N THR A 34 -5.68 -9.49 2.63
CA THR A 34 -4.32 -9.66 3.15
C THR A 34 -4.19 -9.21 4.59
N ALA A 35 -4.89 -8.13 5.00
CA ALA A 35 -4.96 -7.73 6.40
C ALA A 35 -5.56 -8.83 7.27
N ILE A 36 -6.67 -9.43 6.82
CA ILE A 36 -7.31 -10.56 7.50
C ILE A 36 -6.37 -11.77 7.56
N ALA A 37 -5.74 -12.11 6.43
CA ALA A 37 -4.83 -13.26 6.35
C ALA A 37 -3.64 -13.13 7.32
N LEU A 38 -3.05 -11.93 7.43
CA LEU A 38 -1.95 -11.64 8.35
C LEU A 38 -2.41 -11.67 9.82
N GLN A 39 -3.56 -11.10 10.13
CA GLN A 39 -4.08 -11.04 11.50
C GLN A 39 -4.51 -12.42 12.03
N MET A 40 -5.17 -13.22 11.20
CA MET A 40 -5.71 -14.52 11.59
C MET A 40 -4.68 -15.65 11.53
N LYS A 41 -3.45 -15.37 11.06
CA LYS A 41 -2.44 -16.39 10.69
C LYS A 41 -3.06 -17.49 9.79
N ASP A 42 -3.99 -17.07 8.92
CA ASP A 42 -4.83 -17.97 8.14
C ASP A 42 -4.01 -18.71 7.07
N PHE A 43 -4.51 -19.86 6.64
CA PHE A 43 -3.95 -20.67 5.57
C PHE A 43 -4.22 -20.07 4.19
N ARG A 44 -5.01 -19.01 4.02
CA ARG A 44 -5.28 -18.43 2.70
C ARG A 44 -4.10 -17.56 2.24
N LEU A 45 -3.67 -17.75 0.99
CA LEU A 45 -2.71 -16.85 0.36
C LEU A 45 -3.46 -15.64 -0.20
N SER A 46 -3.17 -14.45 0.30
CA SER A 46 -3.66 -13.18 -0.21
C SER A 46 -2.47 -12.24 -0.34
N THR A 47 -2.29 -11.62 -1.52
CA THR A 47 -1.07 -10.87 -1.82
C THR A 47 -1.30 -9.40 -2.21
N ASP A 48 -2.57 -9.00 -2.33
CA ASP A 48 -2.93 -7.62 -2.64
C ASP A 48 -2.70 -6.73 -1.43
N ILE A 49 -2.23 -5.51 -1.65
CA ILE A 49 -2.08 -4.51 -0.60
C ILE A 49 -3.23 -3.52 -0.77
N SER A 50 -4.09 -3.42 0.25
CA SER A 50 -5.27 -2.54 0.18
C SER A 50 -5.38 -1.68 1.41
N PHE A 51 -5.81 -0.45 1.22
CA PHE A 51 -6.06 0.50 2.29
C PHE A 51 -7.49 1.03 2.22
N LEU A 52 -8.05 1.35 3.39
CA LEU A 52 -9.35 2.00 3.52
C LEU A 52 -9.15 3.34 4.24
N CYS A 53 -9.62 4.43 3.62
CA CYS A 53 -9.62 5.75 4.22
C CYS A 53 -11.05 6.11 4.66
N SER A 54 -11.27 6.30 5.96
CA SER A 54 -12.59 6.61 6.52
C SER A 54 -12.91 8.11 6.54
N SER A 55 -11.98 8.96 6.12
CA SER A 55 -12.15 10.42 6.07
C SER A 55 -12.12 10.91 4.63
N GLN A 56 -13.18 11.62 4.21
CA GLN A 56 -13.20 12.22 2.88
C GLN A 56 -12.10 13.28 2.71
N GLU A 57 -11.82 14.04 3.77
CA GLU A 57 -10.74 15.04 3.79
C GLU A 57 -9.37 14.36 3.76
N GLY A 58 -9.17 13.30 4.55
CA GLY A 58 -7.97 12.49 4.52
C GLY A 58 -7.70 11.91 3.13
N TYR A 59 -8.73 11.37 2.46
CA TYR A 59 -8.62 10.88 1.10
C TYR A 59 -8.25 11.98 0.10
N ARG A 60 -8.83 13.19 0.23
CA ARG A 60 -8.45 14.34 -0.61
C ARG A 60 -6.98 14.70 -0.45
N GLN A 61 -6.46 14.68 0.78
CA GLN A 61 -5.05 14.97 1.05
C GLN A 61 -4.13 13.92 0.45
N LEU A 62 -4.41 12.63 0.66
CA LEU A 62 -3.66 11.53 0.04
C LEU A 62 -3.65 11.64 -1.48
N ARG A 63 -4.82 11.90 -2.08
CA ARG A 63 -4.94 12.09 -3.53
C ARG A 63 -4.11 13.28 -4.00
N GLY A 64 -4.12 14.39 -3.25
CA GLY A 64 -3.33 15.58 -3.53
C GLY A 64 -1.83 15.31 -3.54
N LEU A 65 -1.31 14.69 -2.47
CA LEU A 65 0.10 14.29 -2.34
C LEU A 65 0.55 13.40 -3.50
N VAL A 66 -0.24 12.38 -3.81
CA VAL A 66 0.08 11.44 -4.90
C VAL A 66 0.03 12.12 -6.27
N SER A 67 -0.93 13.03 -6.50
CA SER A 67 -1.09 13.71 -7.79
C SER A 67 0.01 14.75 -8.04
N GLN A 68 0.59 15.32 -6.99
CA GLN A 68 1.68 16.31 -7.12
C GLN A 68 2.95 15.71 -7.72
N HIS A 69 3.19 14.40 -7.56
CA HIS A 69 4.40 13.74 -8.07
C HIS A 69 4.05 12.69 -9.12
N SER A 70 3.45 13.06 -10.26
CA SER A 70 2.90 12.15 -11.28
C SER A 70 3.67 10.84 -11.57
N MET A 71 5.02 10.87 -11.60
CA MET A 71 5.86 9.69 -11.82
C MET A 71 6.26 8.90 -10.55
N THR A 72 6.30 9.55 -9.39
CA THR A 72 6.75 8.97 -8.10
C THR A 72 5.73 9.21 -6.98
N GLY A 73 4.46 9.43 -7.35
CA GLY A 73 3.38 9.90 -6.48
C GLY A 73 3.23 9.10 -5.21
N LEU A 74 3.43 7.79 -5.34
CA LEU A 74 3.28 6.89 -4.22
C LEU A 74 4.44 7.00 -3.23
N SER A 75 5.64 7.44 -3.64
CA SER A 75 6.80 7.58 -2.74
C SER A 75 6.53 8.57 -1.61
N ALA A 76 5.62 9.52 -1.80
CA ALA A 76 5.19 10.45 -0.76
C ALA A 76 4.42 9.76 0.40
N LEU A 77 4.03 8.49 0.23
CA LEU A 77 3.39 7.68 1.27
C LEU A 77 4.38 6.78 2.02
N PHE A 78 5.68 6.82 1.68
CA PHE A 78 6.72 6.00 2.28
C PHE A 78 7.77 6.88 2.98
N GLU A 79 8.30 6.37 4.09
CA GLU A 79 9.44 6.96 4.79
C GLU A 79 10.77 6.63 4.08
N GLU A 80 10.78 5.54 3.31
CA GLU A 80 11.91 5.08 2.51
C GLU A 80 11.59 5.12 1.01
N ASN A 81 12.63 5.20 0.16
CA ASN A 81 12.42 5.15 -1.29
C ASN A 81 11.97 3.75 -1.73
N VAL A 82 10.84 3.69 -2.44
CA VAL A 82 10.33 2.45 -3.05
C VAL A 82 10.28 2.63 -4.57
N ALA A 83 10.82 1.65 -5.29
CA ALA A 83 10.81 1.63 -6.74
C ALA A 83 9.38 1.48 -7.27
N GLN A 84 8.90 2.53 -7.92
CA GLN A 84 7.58 2.56 -8.56
C GLN A 84 7.73 2.19 -10.04
N LEU A 85 6.99 1.17 -10.49
CA LEU A 85 7.13 0.61 -11.84
C LEU A 85 6.32 1.34 -12.91
N ARG A 86 5.30 2.11 -12.52
CA ARG A 86 4.47 2.92 -13.42
C ARG A 86 3.86 4.10 -12.70
N MET A 87 3.37 5.10 -13.44
CA MET A 87 2.62 6.22 -12.86
C MET A 87 1.47 5.77 -11.95
N THR A 88 1.32 6.47 -10.83
CA THR A 88 0.20 6.25 -9.92
C THR A 88 -1.08 6.79 -10.55
N ARG A 89 -2.13 5.99 -10.54
CA ARG A 89 -3.46 6.45 -10.95
C ARG A 89 -4.23 6.87 -9.70
N ALA A 90 -4.58 8.14 -9.62
CA ALA A 90 -5.37 8.68 -8.51
C ALA A 90 -6.63 9.36 -9.08
N ASP A 91 -7.80 8.76 -8.84
CA ASP A 91 -9.08 9.27 -9.33
C ASP A 91 -10.18 9.22 -8.24
N ALA A 92 -11.44 9.37 -8.63
CA ALA A 92 -12.58 9.35 -7.71
C ALA A 92 -12.82 7.96 -7.09
N TYR A 93 -12.27 6.90 -7.67
CA TYR A 93 -12.49 5.51 -7.26
C TYR A 93 -11.34 4.92 -6.45
N GLY A 94 -10.18 5.59 -6.42
CA GLY A 94 -9.05 5.16 -5.62
C GLY A 94 -7.72 5.73 -6.05
N ILE A 95 -6.70 5.40 -5.27
CA ILE A 95 -5.28 5.54 -5.60
C ILE A 95 -4.77 4.14 -5.91
N ARG A 96 -4.14 3.94 -7.06
CA ARG A 96 -3.64 2.63 -7.53
C ARG A 96 -2.24 2.75 -8.10
N ALA A 97 -1.36 1.84 -7.72
CA ALA A 97 0.03 1.83 -8.14
C ALA A 97 0.56 0.42 -8.41
N ILE A 98 1.76 0.36 -8.98
CA ILE A 98 2.55 -0.87 -9.04
C ILE A 98 3.91 -0.58 -8.47
N LEU A 99 4.31 -1.42 -7.52
CA LEU A 99 5.59 -1.37 -6.84
C LEU A 99 6.42 -2.59 -7.20
N GLU A 100 7.73 -2.40 -7.31
CA GLU A 100 8.69 -3.50 -7.27
C GLU A 100 9.32 -3.55 -5.88
N VAL A 101 9.23 -4.70 -5.24
CA VAL A 101 9.87 -4.95 -3.95
C VAL A 101 10.60 -6.28 -4.02
N GLU A 102 11.91 -6.26 -3.80
CA GLU A 102 12.78 -7.45 -3.79
C GLU A 102 12.63 -8.30 -5.08
N GLY A 103 12.51 -7.65 -6.24
CA GLY A 103 12.32 -8.32 -7.54
C GLY A 103 10.89 -8.84 -7.81
N HIS A 104 9.91 -8.43 -6.99
CA HIS A 104 8.51 -8.83 -7.15
C HIS A 104 7.58 -7.64 -7.38
N VAL A 105 6.66 -7.82 -8.32
CA VAL A 105 5.66 -6.84 -8.70
C VAL A 105 4.43 -6.95 -7.80
N HIS A 106 4.05 -5.86 -7.14
CA HIS A 106 2.86 -5.77 -6.30
C HIS A 106 1.88 -4.72 -6.83
N LEU A 107 0.61 -5.11 -6.98
CA LEU A 107 -0.50 -4.20 -7.27
C LEU A 107 -0.99 -3.62 -5.94
N CYS A 108 -1.02 -2.28 -5.86
CA CYS A 108 -1.51 -1.54 -4.70
C CYS A 108 -2.65 -0.61 -5.14
#